data_AF-A0AAE1B560-F1
#
_entry.id   AF-A0AAE1B560-F1
#
_cell.length_a   1.000
_cell.length_b   1.000
_cell.length_c   1.000
_cell.angle_alpha   90.00
_cell.angle_beta   90.00
_cell.angle_gamma   90.00
#
_symmetry.space_group_name_H-M   'P 1'
#
loop_
_entity.id
_entity.type
_entity.pdbx_description
1 polymer ?
#
loop_
_entity_poly.entity_id
_entity_poly.type
_entity_poly.pdbx_seq_one_letter_code
_entity_poly.pdbx_strand_id
1 'polypeptide(L)'
;MVAANDVRDVVDLLIELAQIRESVRTTIPNNEDEEITMMELGDKYPILGLARTIREFFAAAEKGVFDFQKVILSSRQAQFFRRLQPLLADADSRILQNFFSFEYARSRVLITRNLREITLKLEKSLYGRLEEERRSLMCARETAKYYRAALAKQFVQKKFSEKSKKYVGEMFERIKDAYSETFDSWTWMSGPTKSLAREKLDEMLTMLGYRAVDRSERDLQFLYRNYPKGDEGYYKTRQDLYHADKTNWLKNLNEIFDLSFTRNLSPTDYRASYLLNNNLVMSAAYLQKPRFSLTYSTAHNFAVLGYLLGHHVSQAFDSDGRSVGRCNKRQVWWEDQEISTYTQKSQCYMDDYTGFLDSEFGSNVQLNRSVSEKTLLADNVGLHLAHRAWKTFVASNGTEKMLPGINLNQDETFFVTFAQQFCEKKTEEEAKKTLESDTLSAKFRILGPLRNFPEFGETFNCPVGSAMNPTQKCQF
;
A
#
# COMPACT_ATOMS: atom_id res chain seq x y z
N MET A 1 41.89 -7.26 3.08
CA MET A 1 41.73 -7.65 1.66
C MET A 1 40.68 -8.75 1.50
N VAL A 2 40.81 -9.89 2.20
CA VAL A 2 39.82 -11.00 2.17
C VAL A 2 38.40 -10.56 2.53
N ALA A 3 38.19 -9.90 3.67
CA ALA A 3 36.85 -9.44 4.08
C ALA A 3 36.20 -8.44 3.10
N ALA A 4 37.00 -7.66 2.38
CA ALA A 4 36.47 -6.74 1.37
C ALA A 4 36.05 -7.47 0.10
N ASN A 5 36.79 -8.53 -0.29
CA ASN A 5 36.40 -9.39 -1.41
C ASN A 5 35.15 -10.21 -1.05
N ASP A 6 35.11 -10.83 0.13
CA ASP A 6 33.93 -11.57 0.61
C ASP A 6 32.65 -10.69 0.60
N VAL A 7 32.77 -9.41 0.98
CA VAL A 7 31.65 -8.46 0.91
C VAL A 7 31.26 -8.12 -0.52
N ARG A 8 32.23 -7.98 -1.45
CA ARG A 8 31.91 -7.77 -2.87
C ARG A 8 31.16 -8.95 -3.45
N ASP A 9 31.59 -10.17 -3.18
CA ASP A 9 30.92 -11.37 -3.67
C ASP A 9 29.47 -11.46 -3.16
N VAL A 10 29.21 -11.07 -1.91
CA VAL A 10 27.85 -10.96 -1.36
C VAL A 10 27.03 -9.86 -2.06
N VAL A 11 27.65 -8.72 -2.37
CA VAL A 11 26.99 -7.63 -3.11
C VAL A 11 26.66 -8.05 -4.54
N ASP A 12 27.56 -8.75 -5.21
CA ASP A 12 27.34 -9.26 -6.57
C ASP A 12 26.16 -10.26 -6.58
N LEU A 13 26.12 -11.19 -5.63
CA LEU A 13 24.96 -12.08 -5.45
C LEU A 13 23.66 -11.31 -5.17
N LEU A 14 23.71 -10.24 -4.34
CA LEU A 14 22.55 -9.38 -4.09
C LEU A 14 22.06 -8.67 -5.36
N ILE A 15 22.96 -8.25 -6.25
CA ILE A 15 22.64 -7.64 -7.55
C ILE A 15 21.95 -8.66 -8.45
N GLU A 16 22.48 -9.88 -8.57
CA GLU A 16 21.87 -10.95 -9.37
C GLU A 16 20.46 -11.30 -8.85
N LEU A 17 20.30 -11.42 -7.52
CA LEU A 17 18.99 -11.63 -6.90
C LEU A 17 18.01 -10.48 -7.19
N ALA A 18 18.49 -9.24 -7.21
CA ALA A 18 17.68 -8.07 -7.55
C ALA A 18 17.27 -8.08 -9.03
N GLN A 19 18.17 -8.46 -9.94
CA GLN A 19 17.87 -8.60 -11.37
C GLN A 19 16.82 -9.69 -11.63
N ILE A 20 16.90 -10.83 -10.93
CA ILE A 20 15.88 -11.87 -11.01
C ILE A 20 14.52 -11.31 -10.55
N ARG A 21 14.49 -10.61 -9.40
CA ARG A 21 13.24 -10.00 -8.89
C ARG A 21 12.65 -9.01 -9.87
N GLU A 22 13.47 -8.12 -10.45
CA GLU A 22 12.98 -7.12 -11.40
C GLU A 22 12.48 -7.78 -12.68
N SER A 23 13.19 -8.79 -13.21
CA SER A 23 12.73 -9.52 -14.39
C SER A 23 11.37 -10.20 -14.19
N VAL A 24 11.10 -10.73 -12.99
CA VAL A 24 9.81 -11.32 -12.62
C VAL A 24 8.73 -10.25 -12.44
N ARG A 25 9.12 -9.08 -11.95
CA ARG A 25 8.21 -7.94 -11.75
C ARG A 25 7.72 -7.37 -13.06
N THR A 26 8.60 -7.26 -14.07
CA THR A 26 8.29 -6.72 -15.39
C THR A 26 7.67 -7.75 -16.35
N THR A 27 7.78 -9.04 -16.06
CA THR A 27 7.13 -10.09 -16.86
C THR A 27 5.62 -10.07 -16.60
N ILE A 28 4.83 -9.98 -17.68
CA ILE A 28 3.38 -10.12 -17.61
C ILE A 28 3.09 -11.52 -17.02
N PRO A 29 2.44 -11.63 -15.85
CA PRO A 29 2.18 -12.93 -15.27
C PRO A 29 1.28 -13.74 -16.20
N ASN A 30 1.62 -15.01 -16.46
CA ASN A 30 0.59 -15.97 -16.86
C ASN A 30 -0.35 -16.07 -15.65
N ASN A 31 -1.62 -15.72 -15.84
CA ASN A 31 -2.56 -15.36 -14.75
C ASN A 31 -3.08 -16.56 -13.93
N GLU A 32 -2.38 -17.68 -13.90
CA GLU A 32 -2.76 -18.89 -13.17
C GLU A 32 -1.73 -19.16 -12.06
N ASP A 33 -2.19 -19.14 -10.81
CA ASP A 33 -1.41 -19.63 -9.68
C ASP A 33 -1.27 -21.16 -9.80
N GLU A 34 -0.09 -21.69 -9.51
CA GLU A 34 0.17 -23.14 -9.56
C GLU A 34 -0.22 -23.77 -8.22
N GLU A 35 -1.12 -24.75 -8.26
CA GLU A 35 -1.43 -25.60 -7.11
C GLU A 35 -0.65 -26.92 -7.25
N ILE A 36 0.36 -27.13 -6.41
CA ILE A 36 1.24 -28.31 -6.47
C ILE A 36 1.32 -28.99 -5.11
N THR A 37 1.61 -30.29 -5.09
CA THR A 37 1.83 -31.05 -3.87
C THR A 37 3.20 -30.74 -3.25
N MET A 38 3.38 -31.06 -1.96
CA MET A 38 4.66 -30.93 -1.27
C MET A 38 5.75 -31.82 -1.89
N MET A 39 5.37 -32.98 -2.45
CA MET A 39 6.26 -33.84 -3.24
C MET A 39 6.70 -33.14 -4.52
N GLU A 40 5.73 -32.69 -5.34
CA GLU A 40 6.02 -31.99 -6.60
C GLU A 40 6.82 -30.70 -6.38
N LEU A 41 6.60 -29.98 -5.27
CA LEU A 41 7.41 -28.81 -4.90
C LEU A 41 8.88 -29.20 -4.68
N GLY A 42 9.13 -30.33 -4.02
CA GLY A 42 10.47 -30.87 -3.80
C GLY A 42 11.15 -31.28 -5.10
N ASP A 43 10.41 -31.97 -5.97
CA ASP A 43 10.92 -32.48 -7.25
C ASP A 43 11.16 -31.35 -8.27
N LYS A 44 10.29 -30.33 -8.28
CA LYS A 44 10.38 -29.19 -9.19
C LYS A 44 11.49 -28.22 -8.78
N TYR A 45 11.71 -28.03 -7.47
CA TYR A 45 12.70 -27.08 -6.93
C TYR A 45 13.73 -27.70 -5.97
N PRO A 46 14.47 -28.75 -6.37
CA PRO A 46 15.29 -29.56 -5.46
C PRO A 46 16.41 -28.76 -4.76
N ILE A 47 17.02 -27.81 -5.47
CA ILE A 47 18.12 -26.97 -4.94
C ILE A 47 17.63 -26.01 -3.85
N LEU A 48 16.37 -25.57 -3.92
CA LEU A 48 15.84 -24.58 -2.98
C LEU A 48 15.51 -25.19 -1.61
N GLY A 49 15.35 -26.51 -1.51
CA GLY A 49 14.98 -27.19 -0.27
C GLY A 49 13.67 -26.69 0.35
N LEU A 50 12.74 -26.17 -0.47
CA LEU A 50 11.49 -25.56 0.01
C LEU A 50 10.62 -26.56 0.77
N ALA A 51 10.44 -27.76 0.23
CA ALA A 51 9.61 -28.80 0.86
C ALA A 51 10.14 -29.17 2.26
N ARG A 52 11.46 -29.36 2.40
CA ARG A 52 12.11 -29.59 3.69
C ARG A 52 11.91 -28.43 4.65
N THR A 53 12.19 -27.20 4.20
CA THR A 53 12.10 -25.98 5.03
C THR A 53 10.68 -25.77 5.55
N ILE A 54 9.66 -26.00 4.71
CA ILE A 54 8.26 -25.91 5.11
C ILE A 54 7.93 -26.97 6.17
N ARG A 55 8.35 -28.23 5.99
CA ARG A 55 8.13 -29.29 6.99
C ARG A 55 8.77 -28.93 8.34
N GLU A 56 10.02 -28.49 8.34
CA GLU A 56 10.72 -28.06 9.55
C GLU A 56 10.01 -26.89 10.24
N PHE A 57 9.56 -25.92 9.45
CA PHE A 57 8.85 -24.75 9.96
C PHE A 57 7.51 -25.14 10.64
N PHE A 58 6.73 -26.04 10.05
CA PHE A 58 5.48 -26.53 10.63
C PHE A 58 5.70 -27.49 11.81
N ALA A 59 6.76 -28.29 11.79
CA ALA A 59 7.14 -29.17 12.90
C ALA A 59 7.41 -28.36 14.19
N ALA A 60 7.98 -27.16 14.07
CA ALA A 60 8.15 -26.23 15.20
C ALA A 60 6.82 -25.78 15.85
N ALA A 61 5.68 -26.05 15.21
CA ALA A 61 4.35 -25.83 15.75
C ALA A 61 3.58 -27.13 16.01
N GLU A 62 4.28 -28.27 16.08
CA GLU A 62 3.72 -29.60 16.29
C GLU A 62 2.71 -29.99 15.19
N LYS A 63 2.91 -29.48 13.96
CA LYS A 63 2.08 -29.78 12.80
C LYS A 63 2.87 -30.60 11.78
N GLY A 64 2.34 -31.76 11.41
CA GLY A 64 2.87 -32.58 10.31
C GLY A 64 2.52 -31.99 8.95
N VAL A 65 3.49 -31.99 8.03
CA VAL A 65 3.27 -31.63 6.62
C VAL A 65 3.61 -32.85 5.75
N PHE A 66 2.62 -33.32 4.99
CA PHE A 66 2.69 -34.57 4.23
C PHE A 66 2.84 -34.33 2.73
N ASP A 67 3.36 -35.32 2.01
CA ASP A 67 3.70 -35.23 0.59
C ASP A 67 2.53 -34.87 -0.32
N PHE A 68 1.33 -35.36 -0.01
CA PHE A 68 0.11 -35.10 -0.77
C PHE A 68 -0.55 -33.76 -0.46
N GLN A 69 -0.09 -33.04 0.57
CA GLN A 69 -0.64 -31.73 0.88
C GLN A 69 -0.26 -30.73 -0.20
N LYS A 70 -1.19 -29.83 -0.51
CA LYS A 70 -1.03 -28.88 -1.59
C LYS A 70 -0.55 -27.52 -1.08
N VAL A 71 0.26 -26.87 -1.90
CA VAL A 71 0.74 -25.50 -1.73
C VAL A 71 0.40 -24.70 -2.98
N ILE A 72 0.03 -23.44 -2.77
CA ILE A 72 -0.26 -22.50 -3.86
C ILE A 72 1.01 -21.67 -4.08
N LEU A 73 1.55 -21.74 -5.29
CA LEU A 73 2.61 -20.87 -5.76
C LEU A 73 2.01 -19.85 -6.72
N SER A 74 2.11 -18.57 -6.39
CA SER A 74 1.73 -17.55 -7.36
C SER A 74 2.61 -17.65 -8.61
N SER A 75 2.07 -17.28 -9.77
CA SER A 75 2.81 -17.29 -11.04
C SER A 75 4.17 -16.56 -10.94
N ARG A 76 4.22 -15.44 -10.21
CA ARG A 76 5.46 -14.70 -9.93
C ARG A 76 6.44 -15.50 -9.05
N GLN A 77 5.97 -16.17 -8.01
CA GLN A 77 6.82 -17.01 -7.17
C GLN A 77 7.40 -18.19 -7.96
N ALA A 78 6.59 -18.85 -8.79
CA ALA A 78 7.05 -19.94 -9.64
C ALA A 78 8.12 -19.46 -10.66
N GLN A 79 7.93 -18.30 -11.28
CA GLN A 79 8.96 -17.69 -12.15
C GLN A 79 10.24 -17.34 -11.38
N PHE A 80 10.11 -16.75 -10.19
CA PHE A 80 11.24 -16.41 -9.33
C PHE A 80 12.05 -17.65 -8.94
N PHE A 81 11.39 -18.72 -8.48
CA PHE A 81 12.05 -19.95 -8.08
C PHE A 81 12.75 -20.66 -9.25
N ARG A 82 12.14 -20.68 -10.44
CA ARG A 82 12.77 -21.22 -11.66
C ARG A 82 14.08 -20.52 -12.01
N ARG A 83 14.12 -19.19 -11.87
CA ARG A 83 15.32 -18.38 -12.15
C ARG A 83 16.35 -18.44 -11.03
N LEU A 84 15.90 -18.63 -9.78
CA LEU A 84 16.78 -18.71 -8.61
C LEU A 84 17.58 -20.01 -8.55
N GLN A 85 17.00 -21.13 -8.99
CA GLN A 85 17.65 -22.44 -8.87
C GLN A 85 19.03 -22.53 -9.54
N PRO A 86 19.22 -22.13 -10.82
CA PRO A 86 20.53 -22.17 -11.45
C PRO A 86 21.56 -21.30 -10.73
N LEU A 87 21.14 -20.08 -10.32
CA LEU A 87 22.00 -19.17 -9.55
C LEU A 87 22.51 -19.83 -8.27
N LEU A 88 21.63 -20.50 -7.51
CA LEU A 88 22.04 -21.18 -6.28
C LEU A 88 22.80 -22.48 -6.52
N ALA A 89 22.60 -23.15 -7.66
CA ALA A 89 23.33 -24.36 -8.01
C ALA A 89 24.80 -24.06 -8.37
N ASP A 90 25.05 -22.92 -9.01
CA ASP A 90 26.38 -22.50 -9.45
C ASP A 90 27.14 -21.67 -8.40
N ALA A 91 26.44 -21.11 -7.40
CA ALA A 91 27.04 -20.26 -6.39
C ALA A 91 27.97 -21.05 -5.43
N ASP A 92 29.15 -20.47 -5.16
CA ASP A 92 30.08 -21.02 -4.18
C ASP A 92 29.46 -21.05 -2.76
N SER A 93 29.60 -22.18 -2.08
CA SER A 93 29.05 -22.38 -0.73
C SER A 93 29.50 -21.33 0.30
N ARG A 94 30.72 -20.79 0.16
CA ARG A 94 31.26 -19.70 0.98
C ARG A 94 30.49 -18.40 0.73
N ILE A 95 30.19 -18.08 -0.53
CA ILE A 95 29.42 -16.88 -0.89
C ILE A 95 28.01 -16.98 -0.31
N LEU A 96 27.35 -18.14 -0.47
CA LEU A 96 26.03 -18.39 0.12
C LEU A 96 26.05 -18.28 1.65
N GLN A 97 27.05 -18.87 2.30
CA GLN A 97 27.19 -18.78 3.76
C GLN A 97 27.42 -17.33 4.21
N ASN A 98 28.27 -16.57 3.51
CA ASN A 98 28.52 -15.16 3.79
C ASN A 98 27.25 -14.33 3.62
N PHE A 99 26.46 -14.59 2.57
CA PHE A 99 25.17 -13.94 2.34
C PHE A 99 24.19 -14.20 3.50
N PHE A 100 24.00 -15.46 3.91
CA PHE A 100 23.11 -15.78 5.03
C PHE A 100 23.61 -15.22 6.36
N SER A 101 24.92 -15.21 6.60
CA SER A 101 25.53 -14.59 7.78
C SER A 101 25.33 -13.07 7.79
N PHE A 102 25.45 -12.42 6.64
CA PHE A 102 25.17 -11.00 6.48
C PHE A 102 23.69 -10.68 6.76
N GLU A 103 22.76 -11.42 6.14
CA GLU A 103 21.33 -11.24 6.38
C GLU A 103 20.93 -11.52 7.84
N TYR A 104 21.56 -12.51 8.47
CA TYR A 104 21.40 -12.79 9.90
C TYR A 104 21.84 -11.60 10.74
N ALA A 105 23.05 -11.07 10.52
CA ALA A 105 23.56 -9.89 11.22
C ALA A 105 22.67 -8.65 11.00
N ARG A 106 22.24 -8.42 9.75
CA ARG A 106 21.34 -7.32 9.36
C ARG A 106 19.99 -7.40 10.09
N SER A 107 19.47 -8.60 10.33
CA SER A 107 18.22 -8.81 11.08
C SER A 107 18.33 -8.50 12.59
N ARG A 108 19.55 -8.25 13.09
CA ARG A 108 19.91 -8.11 14.51
C ARG A 108 20.51 -6.74 14.87
N VAL A 109 20.44 -5.77 13.96
CA VAL A 109 21.08 -4.45 14.12
C VAL A 109 20.65 -3.69 15.37
N LEU A 110 19.46 -3.98 15.94
CA LEU A 110 18.93 -3.27 17.12
C LEU A 110 19.55 -3.69 18.47
N ILE A 111 20.37 -4.74 18.51
CA ILE A 111 20.91 -5.30 19.75
C ILE A 111 21.94 -4.36 20.39
N THR A 112 23.01 -4.03 19.66
CA THR A 112 24.13 -3.25 20.20
C THR A 112 24.15 -1.84 19.61
N ARG A 113 24.74 -0.90 20.35
CA ARG A 113 24.93 0.47 19.86
C ARG A 113 25.79 0.51 18.60
N ASN A 114 26.89 -0.25 18.58
CA ASN A 114 27.80 -0.32 17.43
C ASN A 114 27.08 -0.76 16.14
N LEU A 115 26.22 -1.78 16.21
CA LEU A 115 25.45 -2.20 15.04
C LEU A 115 24.48 -1.12 14.57
N ARG A 116 23.82 -0.40 15.48
CA ARG A 116 22.93 0.72 15.12
C ARG A 116 23.69 1.89 14.50
N GLU A 117 24.90 2.19 14.98
CA GLU A 117 25.76 3.23 14.40
C GLU A 117 26.25 2.85 12.99
N ILE A 118 26.57 1.58 12.76
CA ILE A 118 26.89 1.07 11.42
C ILE A 118 25.67 1.19 10.49
N THR A 119 24.49 0.78 10.95
CA THR A 119 23.24 0.94 10.18
C THR A 119 22.96 2.40 9.87
N LEU A 120 23.16 3.32 10.83
CA LEU A 120 22.95 4.74 10.60
C LEU A 120 23.90 5.31 9.53
N LYS A 121 25.17 4.87 9.49
CA LYS A 121 26.09 5.26 8.41
C LYS A 121 25.61 4.80 7.03
N LEU A 122 25.06 3.59 6.95
CA LEU A 122 24.46 3.07 5.73
C LEU A 122 23.18 3.84 5.35
N GLU A 123 22.26 4.05 6.30
CA GLU A 123 21.02 4.81 6.10
C GLU A 123 21.28 6.28 5.75
N LYS A 124 22.36 6.88 6.26
CA LYS A 124 22.81 8.21 5.85
C LYS A 124 23.19 8.24 4.37
N SER A 125 23.91 7.22 3.91
CA SER A 125 24.36 7.13 2.51
C SER A 125 23.23 6.79 1.54
N LEU A 126 22.24 5.99 1.98
CA LEU A 126 21.12 5.55 1.15
C LEU A 126 19.94 6.52 1.15
N TYR A 127 19.67 7.18 2.27
CA TYR A 127 18.44 7.95 2.50
C TYR A 127 18.69 9.34 3.11
N GLY A 128 19.94 9.75 3.28
CA GLY A 128 20.28 11.05 3.90
C GLY A 128 19.94 11.13 5.39
N ARG A 129 19.68 9.99 6.05
CA ARG A 129 19.30 9.97 7.47
C ARG A 129 20.43 10.46 8.37
N LEU A 130 20.17 11.52 9.13
CA LEU A 130 21.18 12.15 9.99
C LEU A 130 21.23 11.57 11.42
N GLU A 131 20.11 11.09 11.94
CA GLU A 131 19.98 10.69 13.34
C GLU A 131 19.28 9.34 13.51
N GLU A 132 19.66 8.64 14.58
CA GLU A 132 19.01 7.42 15.01
C GLU A 132 17.55 7.70 15.41
N GLU A 133 16.64 6.75 15.15
CA GLU A 133 15.29 6.80 15.71
C GLU A 133 15.36 6.89 17.25
N ARG A 134 14.50 7.72 17.86
CA ARG A 134 14.43 7.79 19.33
C ARG A 134 14.20 6.40 19.90
N ARG A 135 14.98 6.01 20.91
CA ARG A 135 14.91 4.67 21.50
C ARG A 135 13.50 4.28 21.94
N SER A 136 12.72 5.22 22.46
CA SER A 136 11.31 4.99 22.83
C SER A 136 10.43 4.60 21.64
N LEU A 137 10.63 5.21 20.47
CA LEU A 137 9.91 4.87 19.24
C LEU A 137 10.35 3.51 18.70
N MET A 138 11.65 3.19 18.76
CA MET A 138 12.14 1.85 18.41
C MET A 138 11.47 0.78 19.27
N CYS A 139 11.45 0.98 20.60
CA CYS A 139 10.81 0.05 21.52
C CYS A 139 9.32 -0.06 21.25
N ALA A 140 8.62 1.06 21.03
CA ALA A 140 7.20 1.06 20.70
C ALA A 140 6.90 0.28 19.41
N ARG A 141 7.72 0.44 18.37
CA ARG A 141 7.58 -0.29 17.09
C ARG A 141 7.82 -1.80 17.28
N GLU A 142 8.84 -2.19 18.04
CA GLU A 142 9.12 -3.59 18.33
C GLU A 142 8.02 -4.22 19.20
N THR A 143 7.51 -3.52 20.22
CA THR A 143 6.36 -3.98 20.99
C THR A 143 5.11 -4.08 20.11
N ALA A 144 4.87 -3.11 19.21
CA ALA A 144 3.76 -3.13 18.26
C ALA A 144 3.84 -4.30 17.28
N LYS A 145 5.04 -4.78 16.95
CA LYS A 145 5.22 -5.95 16.08
C LYS A 145 4.70 -7.25 16.72
N TYR A 146 4.97 -7.46 18.01
CA TYR A 146 4.64 -8.72 18.69
C TYR A 146 3.29 -8.66 19.42
N TYR A 147 2.90 -7.53 19.99
CA TYR A 147 1.67 -7.37 20.79
C TYR A 147 0.54 -6.66 20.00
N ARG A 148 0.46 -6.92 18.69
CA ARG A 148 -0.45 -6.26 17.74
C ARG A 148 -1.89 -6.19 18.23
N ALA A 149 -2.45 -7.33 18.64
CA ALA A 149 -3.87 -7.40 19.00
C ALA A 149 -4.19 -6.67 20.31
N ALA A 150 -3.25 -6.64 21.27
CA ALA A 150 -3.44 -5.92 22.53
C ALA A 150 -3.40 -4.40 22.29
N LEU A 151 -2.42 -3.95 21.51
CA LEU A 151 -2.27 -2.54 21.15
C LEU A 151 -3.42 -2.05 20.27
N ALA A 152 -3.88 -2.86 19.32
CA ALA A 152 -5.06 -2.56 18.53
C ALA A 152 -6.31 -2.32 19.39
N LYS A 153 -6.55 -3.17 20.40
CA LYS A 153 -7.67 -3.00 21.35
C LYS A 153 -7.58 -1.69 22.09
N GLN A 154 -6.43 -1.43 22.71
CA GLN A 154 -6.20 -0.19 23.46
C GLN A 154 -6.30 1.05 22.58
N PHE A 155 -5.79 0.98 21.35
CA PHE A 155 -5.83 2.08 20.39
C PHE A 155 -7.25 2.42 19.97
N VAL A 156 -8.05 1.43 19.57
CA VAL A 156 -9.45 1.64 19.19
C VAL A 156 -10.24 2.24 20.36
N GLN A 157 -10.11 1.68 21.56
CA GLN A 157 -10.80 2.19 22.76
C GLN A 157 -10.46 3.65 23.08
N LYS A 158 -9.21 4.08 22.84
CA LYS A 158 -8.74 5.42 23.22
C LYS A 158 -8.83 6.46 22.12
N LYS A 159 -8.79 6.04 20.84
CA LYS A 159 -8.56 6.95 19.71
C LYS A 159 -9.59 6.86 18.60
N PHE A 160 -10.48 5.86 18.62
CA PHE A 160 -11.48 5.68 17.60
C PHE A 160 -12.89 5.84 18.17
N SER A 161 -13.80 6.42 17.39
CA SER A 161 -15.20 6.60 17.81
C SER A 161 -16.16 6.07 16.76
N GLU A 162 -17.26 5.46 17.20
CA GLU A 162 -18.32 4.97 16.30
C GLU A 162 -18.96 6.09 15.46
N LYS A 163 -19.00 7.32 15.99
CA LYS A 163 -19.43 8.50 15.22
C LYS A 163 -18.51 8.76 14.02
N SER A 164 -17.20 8.59 14.18
CA SER A 164 -16.24 8.73 13.08
C SER A 164 -16.46 7.65 12.02
N LYS A 165 -16.69 6.41 12.46
CA LYS A 165 -16.98 5.28 11.57
C LYS A 165 -18.25 5.54 10.74
N LYS A 166 -19.33 6.00 11.38
CA LYS A 166 -20.58 6.34 10.71
C LYS A 166 -20.38 7.48 9.69
N TYR A 167 -19.74 8.58 10.08
CA TYR A 167 -19.49 9.72 9.20
C TYR A 167 -18.69 9.32 7.94
N VAL A 168 -17.62 8.54 8.11
CA VAL A 168 -16.79 8.09 6.98
C VAL A 168 -17.51 7.03 6.14
N GLY A 169 -18.38 6.22 6.74
CA GLY A 169 -19.27 5.31 6.00
C GLY A 169 -20.25 6.06 5.10
N GLU A 170 -20.90 7.11 5.61
CA GLU A 170 -21.77 7.98 4.83
C GLU A 170 -21.01 8.74 3.73
N MET A 171 -19.78 9.18 4.01
CA MET A 171 -18.89 9.76 2.99
C MET A 171 -18.55 8.75 1.90
N PHE A 172 -18.27 7.50 2.25
CA PHE A 172 -17.97 6.43 1.29
C PHE A 172 -19.14 6.17 0.33
N GLU A 173 -20.37 6.08 0.84
CA GLU A 173 -21.55 5.93 -0.04
C GLU A 173 -21.72 7.13 -0.98
N ARG A 174 -21.49 8.37 -0.50
CA ARG A 174 -21.54 9.56 -1.37
C ARG A 174 -20.47 9.57 -2.46
N ILE A 175 -19.29 9.02 -2.17
CA ILE A 175 -18.23 8.86 -3.17
C ILE A 175 -18.64 7.83 -4.23
N LYS A 176 -19.30 6.73 -3.82
CA LYS A 176 -19.90 5.77 -4.76
C LYS A 176 -20.97 6.44 -5.61
N ASP A 177 -21.88 7.20 -5.02
CA ASP A 177 -22.92 7.93 -5.76
C ASP A 177 -22.29 8.86 -6.80
N ALA A 178 -21.31 9.68 -6.39
CA ALA A 178 -20.60 10.60 -7.28
C ALA A 178 -19.92 9.87 -8.46
N TYR A 179 -19.43 8.64 -8.25
CA TYR A 179 -18.81 7.87 -9.31
C TYR A 179 -19.84 7.20 -10.23
N SER A 180 -20.93 6.68 -9.66
CA SER A 180 -22.06 6.13 -10.42
C SER A 180 -22.65 7.15 -11.39
N GLU A 181 -22.79 8.41 -10.94
CA GLU A 181 -23.24 9.53 -11.77
C GLU A 181 -22.21 9.92 -12.84
N THR A 182 -20.92 9.69 -12.60
CA THR A 182 -19.87 9.94 -13.59
C THR A 182 -19.98 8.98 -14.78
N PHE A 183 -20.50 7.75 -14.57
CA PHE A 183 -20.72 6.83 -15.68
C PHE A 183 -21.74 7.36 -16.71
N ASP A 184 -22.65 8.25 -16.32
CA ASP A 184 -23.61 8.82 -17.27
C ASP A 184 -22.94 9.74 -18.30
N SER A 185 -21.88 10.45 -17.91
CA SER A 185 -21.13 11.33 -18.83
C SER A 185 -20.20 10.56 -19.78
N TRP A 186 -19.90 9.29 -19.51
CA TRP A 186 -19.01 8.48 -20.34
C TRP A 186 -19.67 8.06 -21.65
N THR A 187 -19.46 8.81 -22.73
CA THR A 187 -19.98 8.49 -24.07
C THR A 187 -19.27 7.31 -24.73
N TRP A 188 -18.10 6.92 -24.22
CA TRP A 188 -17.26 5.85 -24.77
C TRP A 188 -17.55 4.46 -24.21
N MET A 189 -18.41 4.37 -23.17
CA MET A 189 -18.79 3.11 -22.54
C MET A 189 -20.24 2.76 -22.90
N SER A 190 -20.49 1.50 -23.20
CA SER A 190 -21.80 0.97 -23.56
C SER A 190 -22.77 0.96 -22.36
N GLY A 191 -24.07 0.96 -22.64
CA GLY A 191 -25.10 0.81 -21.60
C GLY A 191 -24.93 -0.44 -20.73
N PRO A 192 -24.68 -1.63 -21.31
CA PRO A 192 -24.38 -2.85 -20.56
C PRO A 192 -23.16 -2.72 -19.64
N THR A 193 -22.03 -2.21 -20.14
CA THR A 193 -20.82 -2.06 -19.32
C THR A 193 -21.03 -1.05 -18.18
N LYS A 194 -21.76 0.06 -18.42
CA LYS A 194 -22.15 1.00 -17.35
C LYS A 194 -23.01 0.34 -16.26
N SER A 195 -23.96 -0.53 -16.64
CA SER A 195 -24.78 -1.27 -15.68
C SER A 195 -23.92 -2.16 -14.78
N LEU A 196 -23.02 -2.94 -15.38
CA LEU A 196 -22.08 -3.80 -14.65
C LEU A 196 -21.13 -2.99 -13.76
N ALA A 197 -20.70 -1.81 -14.21
CA ALA A 197 -19.86 -0.93 -13.42
C ALA A 197 -20.59 -0.40 -12.17
N ARG A 198 -21.88 -0.06 -12.30
CA ARG A 198 -22.72 0.33 -11.15
C ARG A 198 -22.94 -0.83 -10.19
N GLU A 199 -23.28 -2.01 -10.69
CA GLU A 199 -23.43 -3.21 -9.86
C GLU A 199 -22.15 -3.51 -9.07
N LYS A 200 -20.98 -3.43 -9.71
CA LYS A 200 -19.70 -3.59 -9.03
C LYS A 200 -19.48 -2.53 -7.96
N LEU A 201 -19.85 -1.28 -8.23
CA LEU A 201 -19.72 -0.20 -7.27
C LEU A 201 -20.66 -0.41 -6.07
N ASP A 202 -21.90 -0.79 -6.32
CA ASP A 202 -22.93 -1.05 -5.31
C ASP A 202 -22.53 -2.21 -4.38
N GLU A 203 -21.97 -3.29 -4.94
CA GLU A 203 -21.45 -4.43 -4.19
C GLU A 203 -20.12 -4.13 -3.46
N MET A 204 -19.50 -2.97 -3.68
CA MET A 204 -18.24 -2.62 -3.02
C MET A 204 -18.45 -2.41 -1.52
N LEU A 205 -17.69 -3.17 -0.73
CA LEU A 205 -17.72 -3.10 0.73
C LEU A 205 -16.57 -2.25 1.27
N THR A 206 -16.84 -1.50 2.35
CA THR A 206 -15.81 -0.77 3.09
C THR A 206 -15.60 -1.33 4.48
N MET A 207 -14.35 -1.57 4.84
CA MET A 207 -13.94 -1.85 6.21
C MET A 207 -13.27 -0.62 6.82
N LEU A 208 -14.03 0.08 7.66
CA LEU A 208 -13.57 1.30 8.31
C LEU A 208 -13.16 1.07 9.76
N GLY A 209 -11.92 1.48 10.09
CA GLY A 209 -11.38 1.47 11.42
C GLY A 209 -10.88 0.11 11.86
N TYR A 210 -11.84 -0.78 12.13
CA TYR A 210 -11.63 -2.11 12.68
C TYR A 210 -12.88 -2.98 12.42
N ARG A 211 -12.68 -4.28 12.18
CA ARG A 211 -13.77 -5.22 11.88
C ARG A 211 -14.57 -5.59 13.15
N ALA A 212 -13.86 -5.88 14.23
CA ALA A 212 -14.33 -5.92 15.62
C ALA A 212 -13.09 -6.21 16.47
N VAL A 213 -12.74 -5.35 17.43
CA VAL A 213 -11.71 -5.68 18.42
C VAL A 213 -12.39 -6.36 19.60
N ASP A 214 -13.09 -7.46 19.31
CA ASP A 214 -13.88 -8.21 20.30
C ASP A 214 -13.05 -9.33 20.95
N ARG A 215 -11.73 -9.15 21.00
CA ARG A 215 -10.91 -10.03 21.84
C ARG A 215 -11.15 -9.63 23.28
N SER A 216 -11.81 -10.50 24.03
CA SER A 216 -11.90 -10.37 25.49
C SER A 216 -10.50 -10.36 26.10
N GLU A 217 -10.38 -9.92 27.36
CA GLU A 217 -9.10 -10.02 28.06
C GLU A 217 -8.61 -11.47 28.15
N ARG A 218 -9.54 -12.42 28.28
CA ARG A 218 -9.25 -13.86 28.26
C ARG A 218 -8.65 -14.30 26.92
N ASP A 219 -9.17 -13.80 25.79
CA ASP A 219 -8.63 -14.13 24.46
C ASP A 219 -7.23 -13.57 24.25
N LEU A 220 -6.95 -12.37 24.78
CA LEU A 220 -5.62 -11.78 24.74
C LEU A 220 -4.64 -12.55 25.64
N GLN A 221 -5.06 -12.92 26.85
CA GLN A 221 -4.25 -13.76 27.75
C GLN A 221 -3.94 -15.11 27.09
N PHE A 222 -4.93 -15.75 26.47
CA PHE A 222 -4.71 -16.99 25.73
C PHE A 222 -3.74 -16.78 24.57
N LEU A 223 -3.91 -15.72 23.77
CA LEU A 223 -3.04 -15.42 22.63
C LEU A 223 -1.57 -15.24 23.05
N TYR A 224 -1.32 -14.57 24.17
CA TYR A 224 0.04 -14.25 24.63
C TYR A 224 0.58 -15.17 25.74
N ARG A 225 -0.12 -16.27 26.06
CA ARG A 225 0.24 -17.16 27.19
C ARG A 225 1.66 -17.74 27.14
N ASN A 226 2.22 -17.89 25.93
CA ASN A 226 3.55 -18.45 25.69
C ASN A 226 4.60 -17.36 25.40
N TYR A 227 4.25 -16.08 25.50
CA TYR A 227 5.21 -15.01 25.26
C TYR A 227 6.11 -14.84 26.50
N PRO A 228 7.41 -14.54 26.30
CA PRO A 228 8.35 -14.34 27.40
C PRO A 228 7.97 -13.11 28.23
N LYS A 229 8.28 -13.15 29.54
CA LYS A 229 8.08 -12.01 30.45
C LYS A 229 9.13 -10.90 30.30
N GLY A 230 10.31 -11.24 29.80
CA GLY A 230 11.38 -10.27 29.54
C GLY A 230 12.57 -10.32 30.51
N ASP A 231 12.58 -11.27 31.45
CA ASP A 231 13.52 -11.29 32.58
C ASP A 231 14.97 -11.65 32.17
N GLU A 232 15.17 -12.27 31.01
CA GLU A 232 16.47 -12.72 30.49
C GLU A 232 17.19 -11.67 29.60
N GLY A 233 16.71 -10.42 29.63
CA GLY A 233 17.28 -9.33 28.85
C GLY A 233 16.77 -9.25 27.40
N TYR A 234 17.05 -8.12 26.75
CA TYR A 234 16.40 -7.75 25.48
C TYR A 234 16.66 -8.74 24.33
N TYR A 235 17.90 -9.23 24.19
CA TYR A 235 18.26 -10.11 23.08
C TYR A 235 17.49 -11.44 23.15
N LYS A 236 17.54 -12.11 24.29
CA LYS A 236 16.86 -13.39 24.52
C LYS A 236 15.35 -13.23 24.42
N THR A 237 14.80 -12.18 25.05
CA THR A 237 13.38 -11.82 24.95
C THR A 237 12.92 -11.66 23.50
N ARG A 238 13.71 -10.98 22.65
CA ARG A 238 13.37 -10.79 21.23
C ARG A 238 13.38 -12.11 20.45
N GLN A 239 14.31 -13.02 20.75
CA GLN A 239 14.35 -14.34 20.12
C GLN A 239 13.13 -15.16 20.53
N ASP A 240 12.85 -15.23 21.83
CA ASP A 240 11.71 -15.97 22.36
C ASP A 240 10.38 -15.43 21.82
N LEU A 241 10.23 -14.10 21.72
CA LEU A 241 9.08 -13.47 21.08
C LEU A 241 8.94 -13.87 19.62
N TYR A 242 10.04 -13.90 18.87
CA TYR A 242 10.02 -14.36 17.47
C TYR A 242 9.54 -15.80 17.36
N HIS A 243 10.07 -16.71 18.17
CA HIS A 243 9.64 -18.10 18.17
C HIS A 243 8.17 -18.25 18.59
N ALA A 244 7.76 -17.63 19.69
CA ALA A 244 6.39 -17.68 20.18
C ALA A 244 5.38 -17.11 19.17
N ASP A 245 5.69 -15.98 18.52
CA ASP A 245 4.85 -15.38 17.48
C ASP A 245 4.68 -16.31 16.26
N LYS A 246 5.78 -16.91 15.77
CA LYS A 246 5.73 -17.84 14.63
C LYS A 246 4.98 -19.12 14.96
N THR A 247 5.23 -19.71 16.13
CA THR A 247 4.50 -20.90 16.59
C THR A 247 3.01 -20.60 16.75
N ASN A 248 2.64 -19.46 17.34
CA ASN A 248 1.24 -19.05 17.45
C ASN A 248 0.59 -18.82 16.09
N TRP A 249 1.28 -18.17 15.15
CA TRP A 249 0.78 -17.99 13.79
C TRP A 249 0.50 -19.34 13.11
N LEU A 250 1.44 -20.29 13.21
CA LEU A 250 1.30 -21.64 12.67
C LEU A 250 0.16 -22.43 13.33
N LYS A 251 0.04 -22.40 14.66
CA LYS A 251 -1.01 -23.13 15.39
C LYS A 251 -2.41 -22.68 14.96
N ASN A 252 -2.60 -21.39 14.71
CA ASN A 252 -3.89 -20.80 14.36
C ASN A 252 -4.12 -20.62 12.86
N LEU A 253 -3.33 -21.26 11.97
CA LEU A 253 -3.44 -21.08 10.51
C LEU A 253 -4.88 -21.18 9.98
N ASN A 254 -5.67 -22.19 10.40
CA ASN A 254 -7.02 -22.40 9.88
C ASN A 254 -7.98 -21.26 10.28
N GLU A 255 -7.93 -20.79 11.53
CA GLU A 255 -8.69 -19.61 11.97
C GLU A 255 -8.18 -18.32 11.32
N ILE A 256 -6.88 -18.26 10.99
CA ILE A 256 -6.27 -17.12 10.29
C ILE A 256 -6.72 -17.08 8.83
N PHE A 257 -6.88 -18.22 8.16
CA PHE A 257 -7.28 -18.30 6.75
C PHE A 257 -8.72 -17.85 6.51
N ASP A 258 -9.65 -18.22 7.40
CA ASP A 258 -11.06 -17.78 7.37
C ASP A 258 -11.21 -16.25 7.56
N LEU A 259 -10.18 -15.60 8.10
CA LEU A 259 -10.13 -14.16 8.42
C LEU A 259 -9.09 -13.38 7.58
N SER A 260 -8.37 -14.07 6.68
CA SER A 260 -7.04 -13.70 6.20
C SER A 260 -6.97 -12.39 5.42
N PHE A 261 -8.02 -12.05 4.70
CA PHE A 261 -8.00 -10.88 3.83
C PHE A 261 -8.06 -9.55 4.61
N THR A 262 -8.67 -9.59 5.79
CA THR A 262 -8.99 -8.40 6.62
C THR A 262 -8.05 -8.22 7.80
N ARG A 263 -7.29 -9.26 8.17
CA ARG A 263 -6.43 -9.28 9.36
C ARG A 263 -5.04 -8.66 9.14
N ASN A 264 -4.62 -8.46 7.89
CA ASN A 264 -3.39 -7.73 7.56
C ASN A 264 -3.52 -6.20 7.73
N LEU A 265 -4.68 -5.73 8.19
CA LEU A 265 -4.89 -4.35 8.57
C LEU A 265 -5.11 -4.27 10.08
N SER A 266 -4.04 -4.03 10.84
CA SER A 266 -4.20 -3.63 12.23
C SER A 266 -4.88 -2.26 12.28
N PRO A 267 -5.81 -1.99 13.21
CA PRO A 267 -6.35 -0.65 13.43
C PRO A 267 -5.26 0.41 13.69
N THR A 268 -4.07 -0.02 14.15
CA THR A 268 -2.89 0.83 14.40
C THR A 268 -2.02 1.06 13.17
N ASP A 269 -2.18 0.26 12.11
CA ASP A 269 -1.38 0.43 10.89
C ASP A 269 -1.85 1.68 10.18
N TYR A 270 -0.96 2.55 9.74
CA TYR A 270 -1.35 3.67 8.89
C TYR A 270 -1.53 3.18 7.44
N ARG A 271 -2.60 2.41 7.19
CA ARG A 271 -2.89 1.80 5.88
C ARG A 271 -4.34 2.00 5.43
N ALA A 272 -4.49 2.34 4.14
CA ALA A 272 -5.72 2.32 3.37
C ALA A 272 -5.41 1.67 2.01
N SER A 273 -6.35 0.89 1.45
CA SER A 273 -6.16 0.17 0.19
C SER A 273 -7.49 -0.27 -0.39
N TYR A 274 -7.61 -0.21 -1.72
CA TYR A 274 -8.51 -1.10 -2.44
C TYR A 274 -7.89 -2.49 -2.53
N LEU A 275 -8.73 -3.51 -2.53
CA LEU A 275 -8.34 -4.88 -2.67
C LEU A 275 -9.17 -5.50 -3.79
N LEU A 276 -8.53 -6.30 -4.65
CA LEU A 276 -9.10 -6.79 -5.92
C LEU A 276 -10.35 -7.68 -5.76
N ASN A 277 -10.73 -8.08 -4.56
CA ASN A 277 -12.02 -8.71 -4.27
C ASN A 277 -13.12 -7.69 -3.95
N ASN A 278 -13.03 -6.49 -4.53
CA ASN A 278 -14.00 -5.42 -4.38
C ASN A 278 -14.22 -4.91 -2.95
N ASN A 279 -13.17 -4.91 -2.13
CA ASN A 279 -13.20 -4.38 -0.77
C ASN A 279 -12.25 -3.19 -0.64
N LEU A 280 -12.72 -2.11 -0.02
CA LEU A 280 -11.88 -1.02 0.47
C LEU A 280 -11.60 -1.24 1.96
N VAL A 281 -10.35 -1.09 2.37
CA VAL A 281 -9.96 -1.18 3.78
C VAL A 281 -9.27 0.10 4.22
N MET A 282 -9.66 0.66 5.36
CA MET A 282 -9.05 1.84 5.97
C MET A 282 -8.95 1.66 7.47
N SER A 283 -7.75 1.77 8.03
CA SER A 283 -7.53 1.53 9.46
C SER A 283 -8.02 2.68 10.35
N ALA A 284 -8.15 2.40 11.65
CA ALA A 284 -8.49 3.43 12.63
C ALA A 284 -7.43 4.53 12.73
N ALA A 285 -6.16 4.21 12.44
CA ALA A 285 -5.08 5.18 12.47
C ALA A 285 -5.19 6.27 11.41
N TYR A 286 -5.90 6.03 10.30
CA TYR A 286 -6.19 7.06 9.31
C TYR A 286 -7.23 8.08 9.79
N LEU A 287 -8.12 7.69 10.70
CA LEU A 287 -9.21 8.53 11.20
C LEU A 287 -8.76 9.35 12.41
N GLN A 288 -7.65 10.08 12.25
CA GLN A 288 -7.02 10.86 13.30
C GLN A 288 -6.59 12.24 12.82
N LYS A 289 -6.41 13.17 13.76
CA LYS A 289 -5.81 14.48 13.49
C LYS A 289 -4.36 14.32 13.03
N PRO A 290 -3.87 15.17 12.10
CA PRO A 290 -4.57 16.28 11.45
C PRO A 290 -5.37 15.88 10.20
N ARG A 291 -5.36 14.60 9.79
CA ARG A 291 -6.04 14.15 8.56
C ARG A 291 -7.56 14.20 8.66
N PHE A 292 -8.10 13.91 9.84
CA PHE A 292 -9.54 13.85 10.05
C PHE A 292 -9.93 14.32 11.45
N SER A 293 -11.06 15.02 11.53
CA SER A 293 -11.79 15.23 12.77
C SER A 293 -13.25 15.53 12.48
N LEU A 294 -14.16 15.02 13.31
CA LEU A 294 -15.58 15.41 13.29
C LEU A 294 -15.79 16.91 13.58
N THR A 295 -14.77 17.61 14.09
CA THR A 295 -14.83 19.06 14.36
C THR A 295 -14.20 19.91 13.25
N TYR A 296 -13.65 19.29 12.20
CA TYR A 296 -13.14 20.02 11.03
C TYR A 296 -14.28 20.31 10.06
N SER A 297 -14.08 21.29 9.18
CA SER A 297 -15.03 21.57 8.11
C SER A 297 -15.21 20.33 7.23
N THR A 298 -16.40 20.21 6.67
CA THR A 298 -16.72 19.21 5.65
C THR A 298 -15.80 19.35 4.44
N ALA A 299 -15.49 20.58 4.02
CA ALA A 299 -14.51 20.84 2.95
C ALA A 299 -13.15 20.17 3.26
N HIS A 300 -12.64 20.29 4.49
CA HIS A 300 -11.40 19.63 4.91
C HIS A 300 -11.53 18.10 4.85
N ASN A 301 -12.58 17.56 5.47
CA ASN A 301 -12.74 16.11 5.58
C ASN A 301 -12.94 15.45 4.21
N PHE A 302 -13.68 16.07 3.28
CA PHE A 302 -13.82 15.57 1.92
C PHE A 302 -12.53 15.76 1.09
N ALA A 303 -11.80 16.87 1.26
CA ALA A 303 -10.53 17.09 0.56
C ALA A 303 -9.43 16.08 0.94
N VAL A 304 -9.45 15.57 2.17
CA VAL A 304 -8.47 14.57 2.64
C VAL A 304 -9.03 13.15 2.53
N LEU A 305 -10.08 12.82 3.28
CA LEU A 305 -10.63 11.47 3.32
C LEU A 305 -11.51 11.16 2.12
N GLY A 306 -12.33 12.11 1.66
CA GLY A 306 -13.14 11.93 0.46
C GLY A 306 -12.26 11.65 -0.76
N TYR A 307 -11.17 12.40 -0.91
CA TYR A 307 -10.14 12.15 -1.92
C TYR A 307 -9.54 10.75 -1.79
N LEU A 308 -9.12 10.34 -0.59
CA LEU A 308 -8.52 9.02 -0.36
C LEU A 308 -9.51 7.88 -0.66
N LEU A 309 -10.77 8.05 -0.30
CA LEU A 309 -11.84 7.11 -0.63
C LEU A 309 -12.05 7.06 -2.14
N GLY A 310 -12.20 8.20 -2.81
CA GLY A 310 -12.36 8.28 -4.27
C GLY A 310 -11.17 7.65 -5.00
N HIS A 311 -9.95 7.91 -4.54
CA HIS A 311 -8.72 7.30 -5.06
C HIS A 311 -8.81 5.77 -5.00
N HIS A 312 -9.16 5.19 -3.86
CA HIS A 312 -9.26 3.74 -3.73
C HIS A 312 -10.48 3.15 -4.45
N VAL A 313 -11.63 3.83 -4.45
CA VAL A 313 -12.80 3.38 -5.22
C VAL A 313 -12.49 3.34 -6.72
N SER A 314 -11.73 4.32 -7.23
CA SER A 314 -11.31 4.34 -8.65
C SER A 314 -10.45 3.15 -9.06
N GLN A 315 -9.67 2.57 -8.13
CA GLN A 315 -8.85 1.37 -8.38
C GLN A 315 -9.68 0.13 -8.71
N ALA A 316 -11.00 0.14 -8.44
CA ALA A 316 -11.90 -0.91 -8.92
C ALA A 316 -12.08 -0.93 -10.44
N PHE A 317 -11.73 0.16 -11.13
CA PHE A 317 -11.90 0.34 -12.57
C PHE A 317 -10.59 0.72 -13.28
N ASP A 318 -9.46 0.63 -12.57
CA ASP A 318 -8.14 0.73 -13.20
C ASP A 318 -7.81 -0.54 -14.01
N SER A 319 -6.63 -0.60 -14.63
CA SER A 319 -6.26 -1.75 -15.47
C SER A 319 -6.20 -3.10 -14.74
N ASP A 320 -5.96 -3.14 -13.43
CA ASP A 320 -6.09 -4.37 -12.63
C ASP A 320 -7.54 -4.56 -12.18
N GLY A 321 -8.16 -3.50 -11.66
CA GLY A 321 -9.51 -3.53 -11.12
C GLY A 321 -10.53 -4.00 -12.14
N ARG A 322 -10.47 -3.48 -13.37
CA ARG A 322 -11.37 -3.88 -14.47
C ARG A 322 -11.25 -5.36 -14.84
N SER A 323 -10.11 -6.00 -14.55
CA SER A 323 -9.93 -7.43 -14.84
C SER A 323 -10.72 -8.34 -13.89
N VAL A 324 -11.28 -7.80 -12.80
CA VAL A 324 -12.10 -8.53 -11.83
C VAL A 324 -13.56 -8.08 -11.94
N GLY A 325 -14.44 -9.05 -12.19
CA GLY A 325 -15.88 -8.81 -12.22
C GLY A 325 -16.57 -9.04 -10.87
N ARG A 326 -17.89 -9.11 -10.93
CA ARG A 326 -18.81 -9.17 -9.77
C ARG A 326 -18.46 -10.21 -8.72
N CYS A 327 -18.20 -11.45 -9.11
CA CYS A 327 -17.96 -12.55 -8.17
C CYS A 327 -16.52 -12.58 -7.60
N ASN A 328 -15.78 -11.48 -7.64
CA ASN A 328 -14.36 -11.41 -7.29
C ASN A 328 -13.50 -12.40 -8.08
N LYS A 329 -14.00 -12.78 -9.27
CA LYS A 329 -13.31 -13.64 -10.23
C LYS A 329 -12.83 -12.78 -11.37
N ARG A 330 -11.64 -13.10 -11.87
CA ARG A 330 -11.14 -12.48 -13.09
C ARG A 330 -12.06 -12.86 -14.24
N GLN A 331 -12.58 -11.86 -14.94
CA GLN A 331 -13.41 -12.03 -16.13
C GLN A 331 -13.27 -10.79 -17.00
N VAL A 332 -13.33 -10.97 -18.32
CA VAL A 332 -13.44 -9.84 -19.25
C VAL A 332 -14.91 -9.46 -19.32
N TRP A 333 -15.24 -8.24 -18.92
CA TRP A 333 -16.61 -7.70 -18.92
C TRP A 333 -16.70 -6.31 -19.56
N TRP A 334 -15.60 -5.84 -20.16
CA TRP A 334 -15.52 -4.65 -21.00
C TRP A 334 -15.32 -5.11 -22.43
N GLU A 335 -15.90 -4.39 -23.38
CA GLU A 335 -15.69 -4.63 -24.81
C GLU A 335 -14.30 -4.12 -25.25
N ASP A 336 -13.73 -4.73 -26.29
CA ASP A 336 -12.39 -4.39 -26.77
C ASP A 336 -12.25 -2.90 -27.15
N GLN A 337 -13.31 -2.32 -27.72
CA GLN A 337 -13.35 -0.89 -28.07
C GLN A 337 -13.33 0.01 -26.81
N GLU A 338 -13.98 -0.40 -25.73
CA GLU A 338 -13.99 0.31 -24.44
C GLU A 338 -12.61 0.22 -23.78
N ILE A 339 -11.96 -0.95 -23.87
CA ILE A 339 -10.58 -1.16 -23.39
C ILE A 339 -9.59 -0.27 -24.17
N SER A 340 -9.73 -0.22 -25.50
CA SER A 340 -8.91 0.63 -26.36
C SER A 340 -9.08 2.12 -26.00
N THR A 341 -10.33 2.56 -25.84
CA THR A 341 -10.63 3.96 -25.49
C THR A 341 -10.13 4.32 -24.09
N TYR A 342 -10.29 3.42 -23.11
CA TYR A 342 -9.70 3.55 -21.78
C TYR A 342 -8.18 3.72 -21.87
N THR A 343 -7.51 2.86 -22.65
CA THR A 343 -6.05 2.91 -22.82
C THR A 343 -5.62 4.26 -23.41
N GLN A 344 -6.33 4.80 -24.41
CA GLN A 344 -6.06 6.12 -24.97
C GLN A 344 -6.24 7.25 -23.94
N LYS A 345 -7.31 7.19 -23.13
CA LYS A 345 -7.55 8.17 -22.06
C LYS A 345 -6.48 8.10 -20.98
N SER A 346 -6.07 6.90 -20.57
CA SER A 346 -4.97 6.69 -19.64
C SER A 346 -3.65 7.26 -20.18
N GLN A 347 -3.40 7.10 -21.48
CA GLN A 347 -2.22 7.66 -22.14
C GLN A 347 -2.18 9.20 -22.07
N CYS A 348 -3.32 9.88 -22.17
CA CYS A 348 -3.37 11.34 -21.97
C CYS A 348 -2.74 11.74 -20.62
N TYR A 349 -3.13 11.07 -19.53
CA TYR A 349 -2.57 11.37 -18.21
C TYR A 349 -1.08 11.03 -18.12
N MET A 350 -0.66 9.91 -18.72
CA MET A 350 0.77 9.59 -18.80
C MET A 350 1.55 10.70 -19.51
N ASP A 351 1.04 11.19 -20.63
CA ASP A 351 1.66 12.25 -21.43
C ASP A 351 1.68 13.58 -20.67
N ASP A 352 0.59 13.97 -19.99
CA ASP A 352 0.53 15.20 -19.16
C ASP A 352 1.61 15.20 -18.07
N TYR A 353 1.85 14.04 -17.45
CA TYR A 353 2.85 13.91 -16.39
C TYR A 353 4.29 13.81 -16.91
N THR A 354 4.51 13.37 -18.16
CA THR A 354 5.87 13.37 -18.75
C THR A 354 6.46 14.78 -18.92
N GLY A 355 5.60 15.79 -19.04
CA GLY A 355 6.01 17.20 -19.12
C GLY A 355 6.46 17.79 -17.78
N PHE A 356 6.29 17.08 -16.66
CA PHE A 356 6.75 17.56 -15.37
C PHE A 356 8.27 17.44 -15.23
N LEU A 357 8.89 18.56 -14.84
CA LEU A 357 10.29 18.64 -14.47
C LEU A 357 10.38 18.78 -12.96
N ASP A 358 11.08 17.87 -12.30
CA ASP A 358 11.26 17.97 -10.87
C ASP A 358 12.51 18.79 -10.51
N SER A 359 12.31 20.09 -10.34
CA SER A 359 13.38 21.03 -9.95
C SER A 359 13.98 20.75 -8.57
N GLU A 360 13.35 19.93 -7.73
CA GLU A 360 13.91 19.53 -6.42
C GLU A 360 15.15 18.64 -6.55
N PHE A 361 15.50 18.24 -7.77
CA PHE A 361 16.49 17.20 -8.07
C PHE A 361 17.74 17.69 -8.81
N GLY A 362 17.99 19.00 -8.81
CA GLY A 362 19.24 19.58 -9.34
C GLY A 362 19.47 19.41 -10.84
N SER A 363 18.55 18.78 -11.55
CA SER A 363 18.50 18.63 -13.01
C SER A 363 17.05 18.41 -13.41
N ASN A 364 16.68 18.81 -14.63
CA ASN A 364 15.33 18.62 -15.20
C ASN A 364 15.05 17.14 -15.44
N VAL A 365 14.95 16.34 -14.38
CA VAL A 365 14.63 14.92 -14.47
C VAL A 365 13.16 14.82 -14.83
N GLN A 366 12.90 14.27 -16.02
CA GLN A 366 11.55 13.90 -16.42
C GLN A 366 11.04 12.81 -15.49
N LEU A 367 9.76 12.90 -15.15
CA LEU A 367 9.07 11.89 -14.36
C LEU A 367 9.33 10.50 -14.96
N ASN A 368 9.78 9.57 -14.11
CA ASN A 368 10.11 8.22 -14.57
C ASN A 368 8.85 7.56 -15.15
N ARG A 369 8.98 6.97 -16.34
CA ARG A 369 7.91 6.19 -17.01
C ARG A 369 7.47 4.96 -16.22
N SER A 370 8.14 4.65 -15.11
CA SER A 370 7.80 3.57 -14.18
C SER A 370 6.56 3.84 -13.33
N VAL A 371 6.12 5.11 -13.17
CA VAL A 371 4.88 5.40 -12.45
C VAL A 371 3.71 4.84 -13.24
N SER A 372 2.97 3.92 -12.61
CA SER A 372 1.87 3.25 -13.28
C SER A 372 0.72 4.21 -13.59
N GLU A 373 0.07 4.02 -14.74
CA GLU A 373 -1.16 4.74 -15.11
C GLU A 373 -2.16 4.75 -13.94
N LYS A 374 -2.32 3.60 -13.25
CA LYS A 374 -3.24 3.40 -12.14
C LYS A 374 -3.09 4.46 -11.05
N THR A 375 -1.85 4.81 -10.72
CA THR A 375 -1.55 5.83 -9.70
C THR A 375 -1.99 7.21 -10.16
N LEU A 376 -1.71 7.58 -11.41
CA LEU A 376 -2.07 8.88 -11.97
C LEU A 376 -3.59 9.04 -12.08
N LEU A 377 -4.26 8.02 -12.59
CA LEU A 377 -5.71 8.02 -12.76
C LEU A 377 -6.43 8.11 -11.41
N ALA A 378 -5.97 7.34 -10.43
CA ALA A 378 -6.60 7.33 -9.12
C ALA A 378 -6.49 8.67 -8.38
N ASP A 379 -5.39 9.42 -8.56
CA ASP A 379 -5.26 10.77 -8.00
C ASP A 379 -6.21 11.77 -8.65
N ASN A 380 -6.31 11.75 -9.99
CA ASN A 380 -7.22 12.64 -10.73
C ASN A 380 -8.69 12.31 -10.42
N VAL A 381 -9.09 11.05 -10.58
CA VAL A 381 -10.47 10.60 -10.33
C VAL A 381 -10.83 10.80 -8.86
N GLY A 382 -9.93 10.47 -7.93
CA GLY A 382 -10.17 10.64 -6.50
C GLY A 382 -10.50 12.09 -6.11
N LEU A 383 -9.80 13.07 -6.69
CA LEU A 383 -10.05 14.49 -6.43
C LEU A 383 -11.42 14.92 -6.96
N HIS A 384 -11.75 14.52 -8.19
CA HIS A 384 -13.03 14.87 -8.83
C HIS A 384 -14.21 14.27 -8.06
N LEU A 385 -14.13 12.98 -7.69
CA LEU A 385 -15.18 12.32 -6.91
C LEU A 385 -15.37 12.97 -5.54
N ALA A 386 -14.28 13.34 -4.87
CA ALA A 386 -14.32 13.99 -3.57
C ALA A 386 -15.00 15.35 -3.61
N HIS A 387 -14.65 16.18 -4.60
CA HIS A 387 -15.25 17.50 -4.77
C HIS A 387 -16.73 17.36 -5.13
N ARG A 388 -17.09 16.51 -6.09
CA ARG A 388 -18.50 16.25 -6.46
C ARG A 388 -19.33 15.78 -5.26
N ALA A 389 -18.87 14.76 -4.54
CA ALA A 389 -19.55 14.25 -3.36
C ALA A 389 -19.72 15.31 -2.26
N TRP A 390 -18.71 16.18 -2.10
CA TRP A 390 -18.78 17.31 -1.18
C TRP A 390 -19.79 18.38 -1.62
N LYS A 391 -19.83 18.76 -2.91
CA LYS A 391 -20.82 19.71 -3.41
C LYS A 391 -22.25 19.17 -3.24
N THR A 392 -22.48 17.88 -3.50
CA THR A 392 -23.78 17.23 -3.24
C THR A 392 -24.12 17.24 -1.75
N PHE A 393 -23.14 17.01 -0.87
CA PHE A 393 -23.33 17.13 0.58
C PHE A 393 -23.73 18.57 0.99
N VAL A 394 -23.02 19.58 0.48
CA VAL A 394 -23.32 21.00 0.76
C VAL A 394 -24.70 21.38 0.25
N ALA A 395 -25.11 20.88 -0.93
CA ALA A 395 -26.44 21.12 -1.47
C ALA A 395 -27.55 20.56 -0.58
N SER A 396 -27.35 19.40 0.06
CA SER A 396 -28.34 18.80 0.97
C SER A 396 -28.30 19.33 2.41
N ASN A 397 -27.15 19.84 2.87
CA ASN A 397 -26.91 20.17 4.28
C ASN A 397 -26.68 21.66 4.54
N GLY A 398 -26.53 22.47 3.51
CA GLY A 398 -26.18 23.88 3.59
C GLY A 398 -24.67 24.14 3.63
N THR A 399 -24.30 25.39 3.41
CA THR A 399 -22.89 25.83 3.38
C THR A 399 -22.37 26.13 4.79
N GLU A 400 -21.18 25.63 5.12
CA GLU A 400 -20.51 25.92 6.38
C GLU A 400 -19.89 27.33 6.41
N LYS A 401 -19.73 27.89 7.61
CA LYS A 401 -19.03 29.17 7.81
C LYS A 401 -17.56 29.06 7.43
N MET A 402 -17.01 30.15 6.90
CA MET A 402 -15.57 30.27 6.61
C MET A 402 -14.73 30.06 7.88
N LEU A 403 -13.51 29.54 7.69
CA LEU A 403 -12.57 29.36 8.78
C LEU A 403 -12.10 30.72 9.32
N PRO A 404 -12.07 30.93 10.65
CA PRO A 404 -11.60 32.20 11.21
C PRO A 404 -10.09 32.39 10.95
N GLY A 405 -9.70 33.62 10.62
CA GLY A 405 -8.28 33.98 10.40
C GLY A 405 -7.70 33.56 9.04
N ILE A 406 -8.50 32.94 8.17
CA ILE A 406 -8.11 32.56 6.82
C ILE A 406 -9.14 33.14 5.85
N ASN A 407 -8.71 33.97 4.91
CA ASN A 407 -9.58 34.57 3.90
C ASN A 407 -9.73 33.65 2.68
N LEU A 408 -10.23 32.43 2.90
CA LEU A 408 -10.54 31.46 1.86
C LEU A 408 -12.00 31.04 1.98
N ASN A 409 -12.70 31.00 0.86
CA ASN A 409 -14.04 30.41 0.77
C ASN A 409 -13.95 28.87 0.88
N GLN A 410 -15.08 28.18 0.86
CA GLN A 410 -15.11 26.73 1.08
C GLN A 410 -14.47 25.93 -0.06
N ASP A 411 -14.65 26.33 -1.32
CA ASP A 411 -14.03 25.67 -2.48
C ASP A 411 -12.50 25.89 -2.46
N GLU A 412 -12.05 27.12 -2.17
CA GLU A 412 -10.62 27.40 -1.98
C GLU A 412 -10.02 26.60 -0.81
N THR A 413 -10.77 26.50 0.30
CA THR A 413 -10.39 25.68 1.47
C THR A 413 -10.24 24.22 1.07
N PHE A 414 -11.17 23.67 0.30
CA PHE A 414 -11.11 22.29 -0.18
C PHE A 414 -9.81 22.04 -0.96
N PHE A 415 -9.49 22.87 -1.96
CA PHE A 415 -8.30 22.67 -2.79
C PHE A 415 -6.99 22.91 -2.03
N VAL A 416 -6.93 23.91 -1.15
CA VAL A 416 -5.76 24.15 -0.31
C VAL A 416 -5.55 23.00 0.67
N THR A 417 -6.61 22.48 1.30
CA THR A 417 -6.51 21.30 2.17
C THR A 417 -6.08 20.06 1.39
N PHE A 418 -6.61 19.85 0.19
CA PHE A 418 -6.19 18.76 -0.69
C PHE A 418 -4.68 18.84 -0.94
N ALA A 419 -4.14 20.01 -1.28
CA ALA A 419 -2.72 20.18 -1.51
C ALA A 419 -1.87 19.99 -0.24
N GLN A 420 -2.33 20.53 0.90
CA GLN A 420 -1.59 20.47 2.17
C GLN A 420 -1.37 19.04 2.69
N GLN A 421 -2.24 18.09 2.36
CA GLN A 421 -2.08 16.70 2.79
C GLN A 421 -0.85 16.01 2.16
N PHE A 422 -0.31 16.60 1.09
CA PHE A 422 0.85 16.14 0.33
C PHE A 422 2.12 16.95 0.62
N CYS A 423 2.08 17.92 1.54
CA CYS A 423 3.27 18.65 1.94
C CYS A 423 4.33 17.68 2.49
N GLU A 424 5.46 17.59 1.80
CA GLU A 424 6.61 16.79 2.21
C GLU A 424 7.91 17.56 2.00
N LYS A 425 8.97 17.13 2.68
CA LYS A 425 10.34 17.54 2.40
C LYS A 425 11.22 16.30 2.45
N LYS A 426 12.03 16.10 1.42
CA LYS A 426 12.93 14.95 1.29
C LYS A 426 14.39 15.40 1.35
N THR A 427 15.25 14.48 1.77
CA THR A 427 16.69 14.55 1.53
C THR A 427 16.97 14.30 0.05
N GLU A 428 18.12 14.73 -0.45
CA GLU A 428 18.49 14.51 -1.85
C GLU A 428 18.54 13.01 -2.19
N GLU A 429 19.02 12.19 -1.25
CA GLU A 429 19.11 10.75 -1.42
C GLU A 429 17.72 10.07 -1.48
N GLU A 430 16.78 10.43 -0.59
CA GLU A 430 15.42 9.86 -0.61
C GLU A 430 14.62 10.39 -1.80
N ALA A 431 14.87 11.63 -2.20
CA ALA A 431 14.35 12.19 -3.43
C ALA A 431 14.80 11.30 -4.60
N LYS A 432 16.12 11.14 -4.83
CA LYS A 432 16.66 10.34 -5.94
C LYS A 432 16.07 8.93 -6.00
N LYS A 433 15.98 8.27 -4.86
CA LYS A 433 15.33 6.96 -4.74
C LYS A 433 13.85 6.98 -5.12
N THR A 434 13.12 8.04 -4.78
CA THR A 434 11.71 8.20 -5.20
C THR A 434 11.62 8.19 -6.72
N LEU A 435 12.50 8.90 -7.43
CA LEU A 435 12.53 8.90 -8.90
C LEU A 435 12.85 7.55 -9.52
N GLU A 436 13.75 6.80 -8.90
CA GLU A 436 14.13 5.46 -9.35
C GLU A 436 13.04 4.41 -9.05
N SER A 437 12.05 4.76 -8.22
CA SER A 437 10.91 3.90 -7.86
C SER A 437 9.66 4.19 -8.71
N ASP A 438 8.62 3.37 -8.56
CA ASP A 438 7.32 3.60 -9.20
C ASP A 438 6.43 4.61 -8.43
N THR A 439 7.00 5.30 -7.44
CA THR A 439 6.24 6.18 -6.54
C THR A 439 6.19 7.60 -7.10
N LEU A 440 4.99 8.13 -7.27
CA LEU A 440 4.80 9.52 -7.66
C LEU A 440 5.20 10.48 -6.52
N SER A 441 6.02 11.50 -6.81
CA SER A 441 6.39 12.53 -5.82
C SER A 441 5.16 13.31 -5.36
N ALA A 442 5.11 13.73 -4.09
CA ALA A 442 3.89 14.33 -3.54
C ALA A 442 3.54 15.66 -4.25
N LYS A 443 4.55 16.39 -4.73
CA LYS A 443 4.37 17.57 -5.58
C LYS A 443 3.55 17.27 -6.84
N PHE A 444 3.84 16.17 -7.56
CA PHE A 444 3.08 15.82 -8.76
C PHE A 444 1.70 15.25 -8.47
N ARG A 445 1.51 14.65 -7.28
CA ARG A 445 0.17 14.29 -6.77
C ARG A 445 -0.71 15.51 -6.49
N ILE A 446 -0.12 16.70 -6.32
CA ILE A 446 -0.84 17.98 -6.21
C ILE A 446 -1.06 18.58 -7.60
N LEU A 447 0.02 18.77 -8.36
CA LEU A 447 -0.02 19.55 -9.60
C LEU A 447 -0.87 18.88 -10.68
N GLY A 448 -0.74 17.56 -10.86
CA GLY A 448 -1.41 16.80 -11.90
C GLY A 448 -2.94 16.80 -11.77
N PRO A 449 -3.52 16.43 -10.61
CA PRO A 449 -4.97 16.49 -10.42
C PRO A 449 -5.52 17.92 -10.53
N LEU A 450 -4.86 18.92 -9.92
CA LEU A 450 -5.40 20.29 -9.91
C LEU A 450 -5.41 20.93 -11.31
N ARG A 451 -4.36 20.73 -12.12
CA ARG A 451 -4.32 21.31 -13.47
C ARG A 451 -5.34 20.68 -14.42
N ASN A 452 -5.69 19.42 -14.20
CA ASN A 452 -6.69 18.69 -15.00
C ASN A 452 -8.12 18.92 -14.50
N PHE A 453 -8.33 19.66 -13.41
CA PHE A 453 -9.63 19.91 -12.83
C PHE A 453 -10.14 21.33 -13.15
N PRO A 454 -11.10 21.52 -14.07
CA PRO A 454 -11.60 22.85 -14.45
C PRO A 454 -12.03 23.73 -13.27
N GLU A 455 -12.72 23.14 -12.30
CA GLU A 455 -13.27 23.79 -11.12
C GLU A 455 -12.18 24.41 -10.25
N PHE A 456 -10.97 23.83 -10.23
CA PHE A 456 -9.82 24.45 -9.58
C PHE A 456 -9.40 25.75 -10.29
N GLY A 457 -9.29 25.69 -11.63
CA GLY A 457 -8.93 26.86 -12.44
C GLY A 457 -9.94 27.99 -12.29
N GLU A 458 -11.23 27.68 -12.22
CA GLU A 458 -12.32 28.63 -11.95
C GLU A 458 -12.23 29.20 -10.54
N THR A 459 -12.07 28.35 -9.52
CA THR A 459 -12.03 28.76 -8.11
C THR A 459 -10.93 29.78 -7.84
N PHE A 460 -9.74 29.60 -8.43
CA PHE A 460 -8.60 30.49 -8.25
C PHE A 460 -8.43 31.51 -9.39
N ASN A 461 -9.39 31.61 -10.31
CA ASN A 461 -9.33 32.49 -11.48
C ASN A 461 -8.01 32.35 -12.28
N CYS A 462 -7.54 31.13 -12.47
CA CYS A 462 -6.30 30.84 -13.18
C CYS A 462 -6.47 31.15 -14.68
N PRO A 463 -5.62 31.97 -15.31
CA PRO A 463 -5.70 32.26 -16.74
C PRO A 463 -5.58 31.00 -17.60
N VAL A 464 -6.41 30.87 -18.64
CA VAL A 464 -6.33 29.76 -19.59
C VAL A 464 -4.95 29.75 -20.28
N GLY A 465 -4.32 28.58 -20.34
CA GLY A 465 -2.96 28.39 -20.83
C GLY A 465 -1.86 28.61 -19.79
N SER A 466 -2.20 29.02 -18.57
CA SER A 466 -1.23 29.03 -17.46
C SER A 466 -0.85 27.61 -17.04
N ALA A 467 0.27 27.48 -16.31
CA ALA A 467 0.78 26.18 -15.85
C ALA A 467 -0.25 25.34 -15.07
N MET A 468 -1.13 26.00 -14.30
CA MET A 468 -2.17 25.35 -13.52
C MET A 468 -3.56 25.37 -14.17
N ASN A 469 -3.69 25.94 -15.38
CA ASN A 469 -4.91 25.88 -16.16
C ASN A 469 -4.60 25.69 -17.66
N PRO A 470 -4.03 24.53 -18.05
CA PRO A 470 -3.71 24.24 -19.44
C PRO A 470 -4.99 24.19 -20.30
N THR A 471 -4.83 24.51 -21.58
CA THR A 471 -5.91 24.50 -22.60
C THR A 471 -6.43 23.09 -22.87
N GLN A 472 -5.53 22.10 -22.87
CA GLN A 472 -5.86 20.69 -22.96
C GLN A 472 -5.81 20.09 -21.55
N LYS A 473 -6.91 19.49 -21.12
CA LYS A 473 -7.03 18.75 -19.86
C LYS A 473 -7.39 17.32 -20.16
N CYS A 474 -6.77 16.38 -19.46
CA CYS A 474 -7.16 14.99 -19.53
C CYS A 474 -8.46 14.77 -18.75
N GLN A 475 -9.41 14.04 -19.35
CA GLN A 475 -10.70 13.72 -18.73
C GLN A 475 -11.12 12.29 -19.07
N PHE A 476 -11.72 11.62 -18.09
CA PHE A 476 -12.32 10.29 -18.26
C PHE A 476 -13.71 10.36 -18.86
#